data_AF-A0A7Y2EGS4-F1
#
_entry.id   AF-A0A7Y2EGS4-F1
#
_cell.length_a   1.000
_cell.length_b   1.000
_cell.length_c   1.000
_cell.angle_alpha   90.00
_cell.angle_beta   90.00
_cell.angle_gamma   90.00
#
_symmetry.space_group_name_H-M   'P 1'
#
loop_
_entity.id
_entity.type
_entity.pdbx_description
1 polymer ?
#
loop_
_entity_poly.entity_id
_entity_poly.type
_entity_poly.pdbx_seq_one_letter_code
_entity_poly.pdbx_strand_id
1 'polypeptide(L)' 'MNKTVKTILLVVGIVLIGYGIYTMIAPEASVEVGGLSVEAQDNTDAYITIALGLVSVVIGFLGGRK' A
#
# COMPACT_ATOMS: atom_id res chain seq x y z
N MET A 1 6.30 -18.70 -13.01
CA MET A 1 4.96 -18.48 -12.40
C MET A 1 3.92 -18.38 -13.51
N ASN A 2 2.69 -18.90 -13.33
CA ASN A 2 1.67 -18.79 -14.38
C ASN A 2 1.32 -17.33 -14.67
N LYS A 3 1.07 -17.00 -15.94
CA LYS A 3 0.76 -15.63 -16.39
C LYS A 3 -0.38 -15.01 -15.56
N THR A 4 -1.42 -15.77 -15.24
CA THR A 4 -2.54 -15.34 -14.40
C THR A 4 -2.08 -14.88 -13.02
N VAL A 5 -1.27 -15.69 -12.32
CA VAL A 5 -0.77 -15.37 -10.96
C VAL A 5 0.14 -14.15 -10.99
N LYS A 6 0.96 -14.02 -12.04
CA LYS A 6 1.81 -12.83 -12.26
C LYS A 6 0.99 -11.56 -12.42
N THR A 7 -0.04 -11.60 -13.27
CA THR A 7 -0.90 -10.44 -13.50
C THR A 7 -1.64 -10.05 -12.22
N ILE A 8 -2.17 -11.02 -11.47
CA ILE A 8 -2.86 -10.75 -10.20
C ILE A 8 -1.92 -10.08 -9.20
N LEU A 9 -0.72 -10.62 -8.97
CA LEU A 9 0.26 -10.04 -8.03
C LEU A 9 0.66 -8.60 -8.40
N LEU A 10 0.81 -8.31 -9.71
CA LEU A 10 1.13 -6.97 -10.18
C LEU A 10 -0.04 -6.00 -9.96
N VAL A 11 -1.25 -6.39 -10.35
CA VAL A 11 -2.44 -5.53 -10.19
C VAL A 11 -2.73 -5.27 -8.72
N VAL A 12 -2.74 -6.33 -7.89
CA VAL A 12 -2.95 -6.21 -6.44
C VAL A 12 -1.86 -5.37 -5.80
N GLY A 13 -0.59 -5.56 -6.19
CA GLY A 13 0.52 -4.77 -5.67
C GLY A 13 0.38 -3.27 -5.97
N ILE A 14 -0.01 -2.90 -7.19
CA ILE A 14 -0.25 -1.50 -7.56
C ILE A 14 -1.42 -0.91 -6.78
N VAL A 15 -2.52 -1.67 -6.62
CA VAL A 15 -3.69 -1.23 -5.85
C VAL A 15 -3.33 -1.00 -4.39
N LEU A 16 -2.55 -1.90 -3.77
CA LEU A 16 -2.11 -1.75 -2.38
C LEU A 16 -1.19 -0.54 -2.20
N ILE A 17 -0.28 -0.29 -3.13
CA ILE A 17 0.57 0.91 -3.10
C ILE A 17 -0.29 2.16 -3.20
N GLY A 18 -1.24 2.20 -4.15
CA GLY A 18 -2.15 3.33 -4.32
C GLY A 18 -3.03 3.57 -3.09
N TYR A 19 -3.57 2.50 -2.50
CA TYR A 19 -4.38 2.58 -1.28
C TYR A 19 -3.54 3.07 -0.09
N GLY A 20 -2.36 2.51 0.13
CA GLY A 20 -1.48 2.96 1.21
C GLY A 20 -1.03 4.41 1.05
N ILE A 21 -0.78 4.89 -0.16
CA ILE A 21 -0.50 6.31 -0.42
C ILE A 21 -1.74 7.16 -0.11
N TYR A 22 -2.93 6.71 -0.50
CA TYR A 22 -4.19 7.39 -0.21
C TYR A 22 -4.42 7.54 1.29
N THR A 23 -4.19 6.49 2.09
CA THR A 23 -4.36 6.52 3.54
C THR A 23 -3.33 7.40 4.26
N MET A 24 -2.15 7.63 3.67
CA MET A 24 -1.19 8.63 4.18
C MET A 24 -1.67 10.07 3.98
N ILE A 25 -2.34 10.35 2.85
CA ILE A 25 -2.81 11.70 2.49
C ILE A 25 -4.15 12.02 3.15
N ALA A 26 -5.05 11.04 3.20
CA ALA A 26 -6.36 11.10 3.83
C ALA A 26 -6.37 10.12 5.02
N PRO A 27 -5.71 10.47 6.14
CA PRO A 27 -5.67 9.60 7.31
C PRO A 27 -7.07 9.42 7.85
N GLU A 28 -7.58 8.20 7.70
CA GLU A 28 -8.89 7.77 8.19
C GLU A 28 -8.98 7.77 9.74
N ALA A 29 -7.85 7.91 10.43
CA ALA A 29 -7.75 8.07 11.88
C ALA A 29 -7.53 9.52 12.35
N SER A 30 -7.39 10.51 11.46
CA SER A 30 -7.04 11.89 11.84
C SER A 30 -7.98 12.90 11.20
N VAL A 31 -9.26 12.83 11.54
CA VAL A 31 -10.19 13.94 11.31
C VAL A 31 -10.19 14.80 12.56
N GLU A 32 -9.43 15.88 12.55
CA GLU A 32 -9.55 16.91 13.58
C GLU A 32 -10.03 18.23 12.97
N VAL A 33 -11.31 18.51 13.22
CA VAL A 33 -12.03 19.70 12.77
C VAL A 33 -11.82 20.77 13.83
N GLY A 34 -10.92 21.72 13.57
CA GLY A 34 -10.95 23.01 14.26
C GLY A 34 -10.14 23.16 15.55
N GLY A 35 -8.96 22.56 15.69
CA GLY A 35 -7.89 23.32 16.36
C GLY A 35 -6.71 22.63 17.05
N LEU A 36 -6.77 21.42 17.61
CA LEU A 36 -5.69 20.90 18.47
C LEU A 36 -5.62 19.36 18.61
N SER A 37 -4.98 18.68 17.67
CA SER A 37 -4.54 17.29 17.82
C SER A 37 -3.33 17.06 16.93
N VAL A 38 -2.18 17.47 17.45
CA VAL A 38 -0.88 16.89 17.07
C VAL A 38 -0.72 15.61 17.90
N GLU A 39 -1.66 14.67 17.74
CA GLU A 39 -1.44 13.29 18.14
C GLU A 39 -0.73 12.66 16.94
N ALA A 40 0.52 12.24 17.13
CA ALA A 40 1.40 11.82 16.04
C ALA A 40 0.64 10.91 15.07
N GLN A 41 0.41 11.39 13.85
CA GLN A 41 -0.36 10.69 12.81
C GLN A 41 0.22 9.28 12.63
N ASP A 42 -0.49 8.27 13.12
CA ASP A 42 -0.05 6.89 13.04
C ASP A 42 -0.30 6.36 11.63
N ASN A 43 0.75 6.45 10.81
CA ASN A 43 0.74 5.96 9.44
C ASN A 43 1.35 4.56 9.32
N THR A 44 1.54 3.84 10.43
CA THR A 44 2.20 2.52 10.45
C THR A 44 1.50 1.55 9.50
N ASP A 45 0.17 1.48 9.55
CA ASP A 45 -0.63 0.61 8.69
C ASP A 45 -0.52 0.99 7.21
N ALA A 46 -0.45 2.30 6.91
CA ALA A 46 -0.24 2.80 5.55
C ALA A 46 1.13 2.37 5.00
N TYR A 47 2.19 2.50 5.81
CA TYR A 47 3.54 2.03 5.44
C TYR A 47 3.61 0.52 5.25
N ILE A 48 2.98 -0.27 6.13
CA ILE A 48 2.89 -1.73 5.99
C ILE A 48 2.18 -2.08 4.68
N THR A 49 1.08 -1.40 4.37
CA THR A 49 0.31 -1.64 3.14
C THR A 49 1.13 -1.35 1.89
N ILE A 50 1.86 -0.23 1.87
CA ILE A 50 2.79 0.11 0.77
C ILE A 50 3.90 -0.93 0.65
N ALA A 51 4.50 -1.34 1.78
CA ALA A 51 5.58 -2.32 1.80
C ALA A 51 5.11 -3.68 1.24
N LEU A 52 3.93 -4.15 1.64
CA LEU A 52 3.31 -5.37 1.10
C LEU A 52 3.03 -5.24 -0.40
N GLY A 53 2.52 -4.08 -0.84
CA GLY A 53 2.30 -3.79 -2.24
C GLY A 53 3.60 -3.83 -3.07
N LEU A 54 4.67 -3.22 -2.58
CA LEU A 54 6.00 -3.26 -3.20
C LEU A 54 6.54 -4.69 -3.29
N VAL A 55 6.47 -5.46 -2.20
CA VAL A 55 6.90 -6.86 -2.16
C VAL A 55 6.11 -7.69 -3.18
N SER A 56 4.80 -7.49 -3.28
CA SER A 56 3.94 -8.14 -4.28
C SER A 56 4.38 -7.83 -5.71
N VAL A 57 4.65 -6.55 -6.02
CA VAL A 57 5.14 -6.14 -7.36
C VAL A 57 6.50 -6.77 -7.67
N VAL A 58 7.43 -6.74 -6.71
CA VAL A 58 8.79 -7.31 -6.85
C VAL A 58 8.71 -8.81 -7.10
N ILE A 59 7.96 -9.56 -6.30
CA ILE A 59 7.77 -11.01 -6.48
C ILE A 59 7.05 -11.30 -7.81
N GLY A 60 6.04 -10.51 -8.16
CA GLY A 60 5.35 -10.60 -9.46
C GLY A 60 6.31 -10.43 -10.64
N PHE A 61 7.25 -9.50 -10.54
CA PHE A 61 8.21 -9.20 -11.59
C PHE A 61 9.35 -10.25 -11.68
N LEU A 62 9.94 -10.63 -10.55
CA LEU A 62 11.06 -11.57 -10.46
C LEU A 62 10.63 -13.04 -10.59
N GLY A 63 9.50 -13.43 -9.97
CA GLY A 63 8.96 -14.80 -10.03
C GLY A 63 8.44 -15.20 -11.41
N GLY A 64 8.29 -14.24 -12.33
CA GLY A 64 7.93 -14.46 -13.72
C GLY A 64 9.10 -14.73 -14.67
N ARG A 65 10.37 -14.70 -14.21
CA ARG A 65 11.57 -14.90 -15.05
C ARG A 65 12.01 -16.36 -15.24
N LYS A 66 11.11 -17.33 -15.14
CA LYS A 66 11.37 -18.73 -15.52
C LYS A 66 10.26 -19.21 -16.44
#